data_AF-R7V5V8-F1
#
_entry.id   AF-R7V5V8-F1
#
_cell.length_a   1.000
_cell.length_b   1.000
_cell.length_c   1.000
_cell.angle_alpha   90.00
_cell.angle_beta   90.00
_cell.angle_gamma   90.00
#
_symmetry.space_group_name_H-M   'P 1'
#
loop_
_entity.id
_entity.type
_entity.pdbx_description
1 polymer ?
#
loop_
_entity_poly.entity_id
_entity_poly.type
_entity_poly.pdbx_seq_one_letter_code
_entity_poly.pdbx_strand_id
1 'polypeptide(L)'
;MQFLLSLTLSAVDADGASDATRLVTDLLSNYSMNVRPVQRWTDPVKVKMDITLHEIVELDNRKQSLTTSIWMRLYWNASNLRWNPDEYGGVDQVSIMADQLWTPDITLFQSLKEDTDDRLNLYTCIVRHTGQVAWLLPRIFNTACLLYLDAFPWDRQTCNLTFASWSHDASKLEITNGTPEVDLSFYVPNAEWKLLHALILTPTVRYPCCPADKFLSIVYTLKLQRKQAYYIVNFVFPVGCISAASILVFVVPAESGEKVSLSVTLLLSSTVFLLVIVDMLPIQSESEPQLGWFCCLVILFLAISTAGSALIVQCYYKGQRGHKMPLWL
;
A
#
# COMPACT_ATOMS: atom_id res chain seq x y z
N MET A 1 53.84 -13.73 53.65
CA MET A 1 54.48 -13.13 52.46
C MET A 1 54.13 -14.01 51.27
N GLN A 2 52.92 -13.95 50.71
CA GLN A 2 52.47 -13.00 49.68
C GLN A 2 53.42 -12.97 48.47
N PHE A 3 53.03 -13.64 47.38
CA PHE A 3 53.44 -13.28 46.03
C PHE A 3 52.22 -13.35 45.09
N LEU A 4 52.09 -12.28 44.32
CA LEU A 4 50.89 -11.77 43.66
C LEU A 4 50.42 -12.62 42.47
N LEU A 5 49.10 -12.76 42.36
CA LEU A 5 48.41 -13.04 41.10
C LEU A 5 48.67 -11.90 40.11
N SER A 6 49.33 -12.19 39.00
CA SER A 6 49.38 -11.32 37.83
C SER A 6 48.06 -11.41 37.08
N LEU A 7 47.12 -10.52 37.40
CA LEU A 7 46.04 -10.13 36.50
C LEU A 7 46.66 -9.33 35.35
N THR A 8 46.91 -9.98 34.21
CA THR A 8 47.03 -9.25 32.95
C THR A 8 45.63 -8.79 32.57
N LEU A 9 45.27 -7.59 33.04
CA LEU A 9 44.16 -6.84 32.51
C LEU A 9 44.53 -6.51 31.06
N SER A 10 44.05 -7.33 30.13
CA SER A 10 44.00 -6.97 28.72
C SER A 10 43.14 -5.71 28.62
N ALA A 11 43.78 -4.56 28.49
CA ALA A 11 43.14 -3.31 28.12
C ALA A 11 42.60 -3.47 26.69
N VAL A 12 41.42 -4.05 26.58
CA VAL A 12 40.63 -4.06 25.35
C VAL A 12 39.50 -3.07 25.59
N ASP A 13 39.43 -2.08 24.70
CA ASP A 13 38.32 -1.16 24.44
C ASP A 13 38.04 0.00 25.42
N ALA A 14 39.07 0.77 25.78
CA ALA A 14 38.87 2.15 26.27
C ALA A 14 39.21 3.23 25.22
N ASP A 15 40.14 2.97 24.28
CA ASP A 15 40.62 3.97 23.30
C ASP A 15 39.67 4.17 22.09
N GLY A 16 38.98 3.12 21.64
CA GLY A 16 38.17 3.18 20.41
C GLY A 16 36.98 4.14 20.49
N ALA A 17 36.36 4.30 21.67
CA ALA A 17 35.23 5.21 21.87
C ALA A 17 35.66 6.70 21.87
N SER A 18 36.81 7.01 22.46
CA SER A 18 37.37 8.37 22.42
C SER A 18 37.83 8.76 21.02
N ASP A 19 38.45 7.84 20.28
CA ASP A 19 38.89 8.09 18.91
C ASP A 19 37.70 8.25 17.95
N ALA A 20 36.63 7.45 18.12
CA ALA A 20 35.39 7.62 17.36
C ALA A 20 34.71 8.98 17.63
N THR A 21 34.72 9.44 18.90
CA THR A 21 34.15 10.74 19.27
C THR A 21 34.98 11.90 18.67
N ARG A 22 36.31 11.79 18.70
CA ARG A 22 37.22 12.73 18.04
C ARG A 22 36.96 12.79 16.53
N LEU A 23 36.90 11.62 15.89
CA LEU A 23 36.61 11.49 14.46
C LEU A 23 35.32 12.19 14.06
N VAL A 24 34.21 11.93 14.75
CA VAL A 24 32.91 12.55 14.43
C VAL A 24 32.98 14.08 14.59
N THR A 25 33.67 14.56 15.63
CA THR A 25 33.86 16.00 15.85
C THR A 25 34.67 16.64 14.71
N ASP A 26 35.76 16.00 14.30
CA ASP A 26 36.63 16.49 13.23
C ASP A 26 35.90 16.50 11.88
N LEU A 27 35.16 15.43 11.56
CA LEU A 27 34.36 15.30 10.34
C LEU A 27 33.28 16.38 10.24
N LEU A 28 32.59 16.69 11.35
CA LEU A 28 31.46 17.62 11.35
C LEU A 28 31.87 19.09 11.48
N SER A 29 33.09 19.40 11.93
CA SER A 29 33.56 20.77 12.20
C SER A 29 33.44 21.73 11.00
N ASN A 30 33.69 21.24 9.78
CA ASN A 30 33.59 22.00 8.53
C ASN A 30 32.56 21.41 7.55
N TYR A 31 31.65 20.59 8.06
CA TYR A 31 30.62 19.96 7.25
C TYR A 31 29.38 20.85 7.17
N SER A 32 28.83 21.00 5.97
CA SER A 32 27.54 21.66 5.77
C SER A 32 26.53 20.67 5.21
N MET A 33 25.48 20.38 5.99
CA MET A 33 24.38 19.50 5.59
C MET A 33 23.54 20.06 4.43
N ASN A 34 23.66 21.36 4.13
CA ASN A 34 22.89 22.03 3.08
C ASN A 34 23.56 21.96 1.70
N VAL A 35 24.76 21.38 1.61
CA VAL A 35 25.56 21.35 0.37
C VAL A 35 25.73 19.90 -0.09
N ARG A 36 25.45 19.65 -1.38
CA ARG A 36 25.63 18.32 -1.98
C ARG A 36 27.07 17.83 -1.78
N PRO A 37 27.31 16.60 -1.30
CA PRO A 37 28.63 16.12 -0.89
C PRO A 37 29.50 15.63 -2.06
N VAL A 38 29.67 16.48 -3.07
CA VAL A 38 30.42 16.22 -4.32
C VAL A 38 31.77 16.92 -4.33
N GLN A 39 32.77 16.30 -4.96
CA GLN A 39 34.10 16.90 -5.10
C GLN A 39 34.12 18.03 -6.14
N ARG A 40 33.35 17.87 -7.23
CA ARG A 40 33.12 18.92 -8.25
C ARG A 40 31.65 19.26 -8.29
N TRP A 41 31.32 20.54 -8.33
CA TRP A 41 29.93 21.01 -8.31
C TRP A 41 29.10 20.57 -9.54
N THR A 42 29.78 20.27 -10.65
CA THR A 42 29.20 19.75 -11.89
C THR A 42 28.73 18.31 -11.79
N ASP A 43 29.24 17.55 -10.82
CA ASP A 43 28.96 16.11 -10.75
C ASP A 43 27.64 15.87 -10.01
N PRO A 44 26.83 14.89 -10.47
CA PRO A 44 25.63 14.49 -9.76
C PRO A 44 25.99 13.62 -8.54
N VAL A 45 25.17 13.72 -7.48
CA VAL A 45 25.20 12.73 -6.40
C VAL A 45 24.51 11.47 -6.91
N LYS A 46 25.23 10.35 -6.93
CA LYS A 46 24.67 9.06 -7.30
C LYS A 46 24.06 8.39 -6.08
N VAL A 47 22.74 8.29 -6.07
CA VAL A 47 21.97 7.65 -5.00
C VAL A 47 21.50 6.30 -5.52
N LYS A 48 21.95 5.22 -4.88
CA LYS A 48 21.39 3.89 -5.09
C LYS A 48 20.26 3.69 -4.09
N MET A 49 19.09 3.37 -4.59
CA MET A 49 17.92 3.09 -3.80
C MET A 49 17.46 1.67 -4.08
N ASP A 50 17.18 0.93 -3.02
CA ASP A 50 16.45 -0.33 -3.09
C ASP A 50 15.46 -0.43 -1.93
N ILE A 51 14.52 -1.35 -2.07
CA ILE A 51 13.48 -1.57 -1.07
C ILE A 51 13.33 -3.06 -0.78
N THR A 52 13.05 -3.37 0.49
CA THR A 52 12.47 -4.65 0.88
C THR A 52 11.00 -4.42 1.20
N LEU A 53 10.10 -5.12 0.50
CA LEU A 53 8.69 -5.13 0.87
C LEU A 53 8.49 -6.10 2.03
N HIS A 54 8.27 -5.58 3.23
CA HIS A 54 8.03 -6.40 4.41
C HIS A 54 6.58 -6.89 4.45
N GLU A 55 5.61 -5.99 4.29
CA GLU A 55 4.20 -6.35 4.37
C GLU A 55 3.32 -5.38 3.58
N ILE A 56 2.23 -5.92 3.01
CA ILE A 56 1.09 -5.12 2.57
C ILE A 56 0.16 -5.03 3.77
N VAL A 57 0.10 -3.86 4.41
CA VAL A 57 -0.67 -3.68 5.64
C VAL A 57 -2.16 -3.64 5.31
N GLU A 58 -2.55 -2.84 4.33
CA GLU A 58 -3.95 -2.65 3.96
C GLU A 58 -4.08 -2.15 2.52
N LEU A 59 -5.10 -2.60 1.81
CA LEU A 59 -5.57 -1.96 0.58
C LEU A 59 -7.02 -1.53 0.78
N ASP A 60 -7.22 -0.24 1.04
CA ASP A 60 -8.53 0.33 1.31
C ASP A 60 -9.24 0.59 -0.01
N ASN A 61 -10.25 -0.24 -0.30
CA ASN A 61 -11.07 -0.13 -1.49
C ASN A 61 -11.74 1.24 -1.59
N ARG A 62 -12.25 1.78 -0.47
CA ARG A 62 -13.10 2.98 -0.43
C ARG A 62 -12.28 4.25 -0.56
N LYS A 63 -11.14 4.33 0.16
CA LYS A 63 -10.21 5.46 0.08
C LYS A 63 -9.28 5.39 -1.13
N GLN A 64 -9.27 4.28 -1.86
CA GLN A 64 -8.36 4.03 -2.97
C GLN A 64 -6.90 4.21 -2.54
N SER A 65 -6.54 3.56 -1.44
CA SER A 65 -5.23 3.75 -0.81
C SER A 65 -4.56 2.44 -0.45
N LEU A 66 -3.28 2.33 -0.76
CA LEU A 66 -2.42 1.21 -0.40
C LEU A 66 -1.49 1.62 0.75
N THR A 67 -1.56 0.89 1.85
CA THR A 67 -0.63 0.99 2.97
C THR A 67 0.37 -0.16 2.93
N THR A 68 1.66 0.15 2.84
CA THR A 68 2.75 -0.84 2.79
C THR A 68 3.80 -0.55 3.85
N SER A 69 4.36 -1.61 4.44
CA SER A 69 5.55 -1.55 5.28
C SER A 69 6.77 -1.90 4.44
N ILE A 70 7.68 -0.95 4.28
CA ILE A 70 8.83 -1.04 3.40
C ILE A 70 10.10 -0.70 4.18
N TRP A 71 11.13 -1.52 4.02
CA TRP A 71 12.47 -1.13 4.45
C TRP A 71 13.17 -0.48 3.26
N MET A 72 13.31 0.84 3.34
CA MET A 72 14.00 1.63 2.33
C MET A 72 15.49 1.68 2.65
N ARG A 73 16.32 1.47 1.63
CA ARG A 73 17.77 1.52 1.76
C ARG A 73 18.31 2.49 0.72
N LEU A 74 19.01 3.50 1.20
CA LEU A 74 19.63 4.55 0.39
C LEU A 74 21.14 4.49 0.59
N TYR A 75 21.87 4.47 -0.51
CA TYR A 75 23.33 4.48 -0.51
C TYR A 75 23.85 5.60 -1.40
N TRP A 76 24.74 6.42 -0.86
CA TRP A 76 25.45 7.43 -1.63
C TRP A 76 26.89 7.53 -1.17
N ASN A 77 27.71 8.28 -1.92
CA ASN A 77 29.09 8.54 -1.57
C ASN A 77 29.26 10.02 -1.25
N ALA A 78 29.72 10.31 -0.03
CA ALA A 78 30.03 11.63 0.44
C ALA A 78 31.55 11.82 0.45
N SER A 79 32.05 12.59 -0.52
CA SER A 79 33.49 12.81 -0.70
C SER A 79 34.17 13.51 0.47
N ASN A 80 33.42 14.31 1.23
CA ASN A 80 33.84 15.06 2.40
C ASN A 80 33.80 14.26 3.71
N LEU A 81 33.27 13.03 3.70
CA LEU A 81 33.18 12.15 4.88
C LEU A 81 34.19 10.98 4.81
N ARG A 82 35.42 11.27 4.39
CA ARG A 82 36.50 10.28 4.27
C ARG A 82 37.55 10.52 5.34
N TRP A 83 38.06 9.44 5.91
CA TRP A 83 39.16 9.48 6.87
C TRP A 83 40.05 8.25 6.70
N ASN A 84 41.23 8.30 7.30
CA ASN A 84 42.14 7.17 7.40
C ASN A 84 41.90 6.45 8.75
N PRO A 85 41.46 5.18 8.77
CA PRO A 85 41.24 4.44 10.02
C PRO A 85 42.47 4.41 10.94
N ASP A 86 43.68 4.38 10.37
CA ASP A 86 44.94 4.33 11.12
C ASP A 86 45.15 5.56 12.02
N GLU A 87 44.53 6.70 11.69
CA GLU A 87 44.61 7.95 12.47
C GLU A 87 43.61 8.02 13.63
N TYR A 88 42.63 7.10 13.67
CA TYR A 88 41.52 7.09 14.63
C TYR A 88 41.33 5.71 15.24
N GLY A 89 42.41 5.06 15.66
CA GLY A 89 42.34 3.80 16.41
C GLY A 89 41.75 2.62 15.64
N GLY A 90 41.81 2.65 14.30
CA GLY A 90 41.27 1.60 13.43
C GLY A 90 39.76 1.69 13.19
N VAL A 91 39.10 2.80 13.55
CA VAL A 91 37.66 3.00 13.32
C VAL A 91 37.36 3.04 11.82
N ASP A 92 36.62 2.05 11.33
CA ASP A 92 36.28 1.87 9.90
C ASP A 92 34.86 2.37 9.55
N GLN A 93 33.98 2.45 10.55
CA GLN A 93 32.61 2.94 10.41
C GLN A 93 32.13 3.70 11.65
N VAL A 94 31.27 4.70 11.44
CA VAL A 94 30.59 5.46 12.49
C VAL A 94 29.11 5.64 12.16
N SER A 95 28.30 5.80 13.21
CA SER A 95 26.86 6.11 13.09
C SER A 95 26.62 7.57 13.46
N ILE A 96 26.08 8.34 12.52
CA ILE A 96 25.79 9.78 12.70
C ILE A 96 24.30 10.00 12.46
N MET A 97 23.66 10.90 13.22
CA MET A 97 22.24 11.19 13.03
C MET A 97 21.99 11.82 11.65
N ALA A 98 20.87 11.46 11.02
CA ALA A 98 20.56 11.93 9.66
C ALA A 98 20.39 13.46 9.58
N ASP A 99 19.94 14.11 10.66
CA ASP A 99 19.77 15.57 10.76
C ASP A 99 21.10 16.35 10.86
N GLN A 100 22.23 15.66 11.04
CA GLN A 100 23.57 16.25 11.02
C GLN A 100 24.27 16.07 9.68
N LEU A 101 23.69 15.29 8.77
CA LEU A 101 24.26 14.97 7.46
C LEU A 101 23.37 15.48 6.33
N TRP A 102 23.98 15.74 5.17
CA TRP A 102 23.22 15.91 3.93
C TRP A 102 22.56 14.57 3.59
N THR A 103 21.24 14.59 3.42
CA THR A 103 20.43 13.45 2.96
C THR A 103 19.74 13.81 1.63
N PRO A 104 19.63 12.86 0.69
CA PRO A 104 18.93 13.11 -0.56
C PRO A 104 17.42 13.30 -0.32
N ASP A 105 16.80 14.21 -1.07
CA ASP A 105 15.38 14.58 -0.99
C ASP A 105 14.50 13.61 -1.79
N ILE A 106 14.63 12.32 -1.53
CA ILE A 106 13.84 11.29 -2.21
C ILE A 106 12.43 11.23 -1.62
N THR A 107 11.44 11.61 -2.43
CA THR A 107 10.03 11.68 -2.05
C THR A 107 9.18 10.69 -2.82
N LEU A 108 8.12 10.20 -2.18
CA LEU A 108 7.08 9.37 -2.80
C LEU A 108 5.95 10.24 -3.34
N PHE A 109 5.78 10.27 -4.66
CA PHE A 109 4.92 11.24 -5.33
C PHE A 109 3.43 10.98 -5.11
N GLN A 110 3.04 9.72 -4.86
CA GLN A 110 1.65 9.33 -4.60
C GLN A 110 1.32 9.28 -3.09
N SER A 111 2.09 9.91 -2.22
CA SER A 111 1.82 9.87 -0.77
C SER A 111 0.49 10.58 -0.43
N LEU A 112 -0.38 9.90 0.32
CA LEU A 112 -1.64 10.46 0.84
C LEU A 112 -1.47 11.10 2.23
N LYS A 113 -0.34 10.86 2.89
CA LYS A 113 0.03 11.56 4.10
C LYS A 113 1.08 12.61 3.74
N GLU A 114 0.91 13.80 4.32
CA GLU A 114 1.95 14.82 4.30
C GLU A 114 3.22 14.23 4.92
N ASP A 115 4.38 14.56 4.37
CA ASP A 115 5.69 14.06 4.79
C ASP A 115 6.13 14.73 6.11
N THR A 116 5.21 14.85 7.06
CA THR A 116 5.41 15.47 8.39
C THR A 116 5.90 14.46 9.42
N ASP A 117 6.30 13.26 8.99
CA ASP A 117 6.86 12.25 9.86
C ASP A 117 8.32 12.63 10.19
N ASP A 118 8.48 13.52 11.19
CA ASP A 118 9.76 13.95 11.82
C ASP A 118 10.65 12.77 12.27
N ARG A 119 10.14 11.53 12.15
CA ARG A 119 10.84 10.28 12.47
C ARG A 119 11.98 9.94 11.51
N LEU A 120 12.09 10.58 10.34
CA LEU A 120 13.23 10.39 9.44
C LEU A 120 14.57 10.73 10.14
N ASN A 121 14.56 11.74 11.01
CA ASN A 121 15.72 12.19 11.77
C ASN A 121 16.09 11.27 12.95
N LEU A 122 15.25 10.28 13.29
CA LEU A 122 15.51 9.35 14.40
C LEU A 122 16.49 8.24 14.04
N TYR A 123 16.72 8.00 12.74
CA TYR A 123 17.59 6.92 12.28
C TYR A 123 18.97 7.44 11.92
N THR A 124 20.00 6.74 12.40
CA THR A 124 21.39 7.07 12.08
C THR A 124 21.76 6.59 10.67
N CYS A 125 22.59 7.38 10.01
CA CYS A 125 23.32 6.99 8.83
C CYS A 125 24.59 6.24 9.25
N ILE A 126 24.86 5.12 8.59
CA ILE A 126 26.12 4.39 8.74
C ILE A 126 27.09 4.96 7.72
N VAL A 127 28.16 5.59 8.19
CA VAL A 127 29.21 6.17 7.37
C VAL A 127 30.45 5.28 7.46
N ARG A 128 30.99 4.87 6.32
CA ARG A 128 32.26 4.13 6.24
C ARG A 128 33.42 5.06 5.91
N HIS A 129 34.64 4.66 6.28
CA HIS A 129 35.87 5.43 6.05
C HIS A 129 36.12 5.81 4.58
N THR A 130 35.55 5.06 3.64
CA THR A 130 35.59 5.33 2.20
C THR A 130 34.69 6.49 1.74
N GLY A 131 33.87 7.05 2.65
CA GLY A 131 32.85 8.05 2.35
C GLY A 131 31.53 7.46 1.89
N GLN A 132 31.40 6.13 1.84
CA GLN A 132 30.10 5.49 1.56
C GLN A 132 29.17 5.68 2.75
N VAL A 133 27.99 6.23 2.48
CA VAL A 133 26.92 6.41 3.46
C VAL A 133 25.78 5.45 3.12
N ALA A 134 25.27 4.78 4.15
CA ALA A 134 24.10 3.93 4.09
C ALA A 134 23.04 4.44 5.05
N TRP A 135 21.83 4.66 4.55
CA TRP A 135 20.68 5.08 5.35
C TRP A 135 19.55 4.07 5.18
N LEU A 136 19.19 3.41 6.29
CA LEU A 136 18.29 2.26 6.32
C LEU A 136 17.06 2.65 7.15
N LEU A 137 15.90 2.72 6.51
CA LEU A 137 14.69 3.31 7.08
C LEU A 137 13.52 2.31 6.96
N PRO A 138 13.01 1.74 8.07
CA PRO A 138 11.72 1.08 8.05
C PRO A 138 10.63 2.15 8.04
N ARG A 139 9.80 2.16 6.98
CA ARG A 139 8.77 3.17 6.76
C ARG A 139 7.46 2.57 6.31
N ILE A 140 6.36 3.09 6.85
CA ILE A 140 5.02 2.77 6.40
C ILE A 140 4.57 3.85 5.42
N PHE A 141 4.30 3.46 4.18
CA PHE A 141 3.82 4.35 3.15
C PHE A 141 2.32 4.16 2.96
N ASN A 142 1.57 5.27 3.04
CA ASN A 142 0.18 5.32 2.60
C ASN A 142 0.12 6.04 1.25
N THR A 143 -0.26 5.33 0.20
CA THR A 143 -0.19 5.80 -1.17
C THR A 143 -1.53 5.75 -1.87
N ALA A 144 -1.77 6.72 -2.74
CA ALA A 144 -2.90 6.70 -3.65
C ALA A 144 -2.70 5.56 -4.66
N CYS A 145 -3.66 4.65 -4.71
CA CYS A 145 -3.70 3.58 -5.70
C CYS A 145 -5.12 3.47 -6.25
N LEU A 146 -5.29 3.79 -7.53
CA LEU A 146 -6.58 3.66 -8.19
C LEU A 146 -6.91 2.18 -8.38
N LEU A 147 -8.09 1.77 -7.89
CA LEU A 147 -8.53 0.38 -7.91
C LEU A 147 -9.65 0.18 -8.92
N TYR A 148 -9.51 -0.83 -9.76
CA TYR A 148 -10.50 -1.24 -10.75
C TYR A 148 -11.26 -2.46 -10.24
N LEU A 149 -12.55 -2.30 -9.98
CA LEU A 149 -13.37 -3.31 -9.29
C LEU A 149 -14.45 -3.94 -10.18
N ASP A 150 -14.33 -3.77 -11.50
CA ASP A 150 -15.21 -4.34 -12.51
C ASP A 150 -15.47 -5.84 -12.30
N ALA A 151 -14.40 -6.61 -12.07
CA ALA A 151 -14.45 -8.07 -11.88
C ALA A 151 -14.48 -8.50 -10.41
N PHE A 152 -14.85 -7.63 -9.46
CA PHE A 152 -14.88 -7.97 -8.04
C PHE A 152 -15.75 -9.22 -7.75
N PRO A 153 -15.29 -10.19 -6.93
CA PRO A 153 -14.04 -10.24 -6.15
C PRO A 153 -12.87 -10.97 -6.84
N TRP A 154 -12.93 -11.21 -8.15
CA TRP A 154 -11.86 -11.81 -8.97
C TRP A 154 -10.87 -10.77 -9.52
N ASP A 155 -10.84 -9.59 -8.90
CA ASP A 155 -10.10 -8.43 -9.36
C ASP A 155 -8.58 -8.56 -9.17
N ARG A 156 -7.85 -7.86 -10.04
CA ARG A 156 -6.40 -7.69 -9.97
C ARG A 156 -6.07 -6.21 -9.93
N GLN A 157 -5.23 -5.82 -9.00
CA GLN A 157 -4.87 -4.43 -8.77
C GLN A 157 -3.41 -4.19 -9.11
N THR A 158 -3.12 -3.00 -9.65
CA THR A 158 -1.76 -2.57 -9.97
C THR A 158 -1.50 -1.23 -9.29
N CYS A 159 -0.66 -1.25 -8.26
CA CYS A 159 -0.30 -0.04 -7.52
C CYS A 159 1.14 0.35 -7.81
N ASN A 160 1.36 1.64 -8.08
CA ASN A 160 2.67 2.19 -8.40
C ASN A 160 3.17 3.06 -7.25
N LEU A 161 4.41 2.83 -6.83
CA LEU A 161 5.13 3.64 -5.86
C LEU A 161 6.27 4.35 -6.59
N THR A 162 6.11 5.65 -6.88
CA THR A 162 7.12 6.44 -7.61
C THR A 162 7.96 7.25 -6.64
N PHE A 163 9.25 6.91 -6.58
CA PHE A 163 10.26 7.64 -5.83
C PHE A 163 11.14 8.45 -6.77
N ALA A 164 11.33 9.73 -6.45
CA ALA A 164 12.23 10.62 -7.18
C ALA A 164 12.74 11.72 -6.25
N SER A 165 13.77 12.43 -6.68
CA SER A 165 14.13 13.69 -6.02
C SER A 165 13.04 14.74 -6.26
N TRP A 166 12.70 15.50 -5.22
CA TRP A 166 11.71 16.57 -5.32
C TRP A 166 12.27 17.84 -5.98
N SER A 167 13.50 18.22 -5.63
CA SER A 167 14.11 19.50 -6.01
C SER A 167 15.27 19.40 -7.00
N HIS A 168 15.83 18.21 -7.21
CA HIS A 168 17.00 18.02 -8.06
C HIS A 168 16.66 17.28 -9.36
N ASP A 169 17.20 17.80 -10.47
CA ASP A 169 17.19 17.14 -11.76
C ASP A 169 18.33 16.11 -11.86
N ALA A 170 18.35 15.36 -12.97
CA ALA A 170 19.34 14.32 -13.24
C ALA A 170 20.79 14.83 -13.28
N SER A 171 21.01 16.13 -13.54
CA SER A 171 22.36 16.71 -13.53
C SER A 171 22.91 16.91 -12.12
N LYS A 172 22.04 16.99 -11.10
CA LYS A 172 22.41 17.22 -9.70
C LYS A 172 22.29 15.98 -8.83
N LEU A 173 21.29 15.14 -9.10
CA LEU A 173 21.05 13.90 -8.37
C LEU A 173 20.62 12.80 -9.34
N GLU A 174 21.38 11.72 -9.37
CA GLU A 174 21.11 10.54 -10.19
C GLU A 174 20.63 9.40 -9.28
N ILE A 175 19.34 9.09 -9.33
CA ILE A 175 18.77 7.95 -8.60
C ILE A 175 18.81 6.69 -9.46
N THR A 176 19.31 5.59 -8.90
CA THR A 176 19.48 4.29 -9.57
C THR A 176 19.02 3.16 -8.65
N ASN A 177 18.56 2.05 -9.23
CA ASN A 177 18.17 0.87 -8.43
C ASN A 177 19.40 0.16 -7.85
N GLY A 178 19.35 -0.19 -6.57
CA GLY A 178 20.40 -0.95 -5.90
C GLY A 178 20.41 -2.43 -6.28
N THR A 179 19.22 -3.00 -6.52
CA THR A 179 19.00 -4.42 -6.85
C THR A 179 18.23 -4.57 -8.17
N PRO A 180 18.43 -5.70 -8.90
CA PRO A 180 17.72 -5.95 -10.15
C PRO A 180 16.22 -6.25 -9.94
N GLU A 181 15.88 -6.80 -8.78
CA GLU A 181 14.52 -7.16 -8.38
C GLU A 181 14.18 -6.57 -7.01
N VAL A 182 12.89 -6.46 -6.72
CA VAL A 182 12.41 -6.04 -5.40
C VAL A 182 12.73 -7.14 -4.39
N ASP A 183 13.34 -6.77 -3.28
CA ASP A 183 13.68 -7.74 -2.23
C ASP A 183 12.41 -8.17 -1.48
N LEU A 184 12.08 -9.45 -1.59
CA LEU A 184 10.93 -10.10 -0.94
C LEU A 184 11.37 -11.11 0.13
N SER A 185 12.65 -11.11 0.53
CA SER A 185 13.21 -12.12 1.44
C SER A 185 12.52 -12.18 2.79
N PHE A 186 12.00 -11.04 3.26
CA PHE A 186 11.28 -10.88 4.52
C PHE A 186 9.79 -10.57 4.33
N TYR A 187 9.24 -10.89 3.16
CA TYR A 187 7.83 -10.62 2.86
C TYR A 187 6.89 -11.50 3.69
N VAL A 188 6.01 -10.86 4.46
CA VAL A 188 4.92 -11.50 5.19
C VAL A 188 3.69 -11.57 4.27
N PRO A 189 3.19 -12.77 3.94
CA PRO A 189 2.01 -12.91 3.08
C PRO A 189 0.76 -12.30 3.71
N ASN A 190 0.06 -11.46 2.96
CA ASN A 190 -1.19 -10.85 3.41
C ASN A 190 -2.37 -11.85 3.39
N ALA A 191 -3.31 -11.72 4.32
CA ALA A 191 -4.46 -12.62 4.45
C ALA A 191 -5.50 -12.46 3.32
N GLU A 192 -5.67 -11.25 2.79
CA GLU A 192 -6.66 -10.88 1.78
C GLU A 192 -6.06 -10.80 0.37
N TRP A 193 -4.81 -10.37 0.24
CA TRP A 193 -4.15 -10.11 -1.03
C TRP A 193 -3.00 -11.08 -1.30
N LYS A 194 -2.93 -11.58 -2.53
CA LYS A 194 -1.79 -12.32 -3.06
C LYS A 194 -0.94 -11.38 -3.90
N LEU A 195 0.32 -11.18 -3.50
CA LEU A 195 1.31 -10.53 -4.35
C LEU A 195 1.66 -11.47 -5.52
N LEU A 196 1.39 -11.03 -6.75
CA LEU A 196 1.74 -11.77 -7.96
C LEU A 196 3.17 -11.45 -8.38
N HIS A 197 3.45 -10.17 -8.58
CA HIS A 197 4.76 -9.67 -9.01
C HIS A 197 5.02 -8.28 -8.43
N ALA A 198 6.28 -7.99 -8.16
CA ALA A 198 6.79 -6.65 -7.86
C ALA A 198 7.83 -6.30 -8.92
N LEU A 199 7.57 -5.25 -9.70
CA LEU A 199 8.40 -4.84 -10.83
C LEU A 199 9.08 -3.50 -10.54
N ILE A 200 10.28 -3.31 -11.10
CA ILE A 200 11.02 -2.05 -11.01
C ILE A 200 11.06 -1.42 -12.40
N LEU A 201 10.68 -0.14 -12.50
CA LEU A 201 10.81 0.67 -13.70
C LEU A 201 11.59 1.92 -13.36
N THR A 202 12.48 2.38 -14.24
CA THR A 202 13.29 3.59 -14.02
C THR A 202 13.02 4.64 -15.10
N PRO A 203 11.82 5.25 -15.14
CA PRO A 203 11.49 6.21 -16.18
C PRO A 203 12.22 7.53 -15.97
N THR A 204 12.59 8.15 -17.09
CA THR A 204 13.05 9.54 -17.15
C THR A 204 11.89 10.42 -17.58
N VAL A 205 11.55 11.41 -16.77
CA VAL A 205 10.38 12.27 -16.97
C VAL A 205 10.84 13.72 -17.16
N ARG A 206 10.09 14.46 -17.98
CA ARG A 206 10.19 15.92 -18.09
C ARG A 206 8.87 16.52 -17.64
N TYR A 207 8.92 17.44 -16.69
CA TYR A 207 7.72 18.06 -16.15
C TYR A 207 7.38 19.35 -16.90
N PRO A 208 6.09 19.72 -17.01
CA PRO A 208 5.68 20.96 -17.67
C PRO A 208 6.29 22.24 -17.08
N CYS A 209 6.59 22.25 -15.77
CA CYS A 209 7.25 23.38 -15.11
C CYS A 209 8.70 23.58 -15.56
N CYS A 210 9.39 22.48 -15.90
CA CYS A 210 10.83 22.44 -16.20
C CYS A 210 11.07 21.54 -17.42
N PRO A 211 10.74 21.99 -18.64
CA PRO A 211 10.78 21.15 -19.83
C PRO A 211 12.21 20.85 -20.35
N ALA A 212 13.18 21.70 -20.00
CA ALA A 212 14.58 21.49 -20.35
C ALA A 212 15.23 20.38 -19.52
N ASP A 213 14.81 20.27 -18.26
CA ASP A 213 15.41 19.41 -17.26
C ASP A 213 14.82 18.00 -17.31
N LYS A 214 15.64 17.00 -16.98
CA LYS A 214 15.24 15.60 -16.92
C LYS A 214 15.25 15.16 -15.47
N PHE A 215 14.19 14.52 -15.03
CA PHE A 215 14.09 13.95 -13.69
C PHE A 215 14.11 12.42 -13.79
N LEU A 216 14.98 11.81 -12.99
CA LEU A 216 15.07 10.36 -12.87
C LEU A 216 14.19 9.90 -11.71
N SER A 217 13.42 8.85 -11.94
CA SER A 217 12.53 8.27 -10.94
C SER A 217 12.63 6.76 -10.95
N ILE A 218 12.32 6.14 -9.83
CA ILE A 218 12.15 4.69 -9.70
C ILE A 218 10.69 4.42 -9.35
N VAL A 219 10.04 3.58 -10.14
CA VAL A 219 8.66 3.15 -9.93
C VAL A 219 8.66 1.69 -9.55
N TYR A 220 8.18 1.40 -8.35
CA TYR A 220 7.90 0.03 -7.90
C TYR A 220 6.44 -0.29 -8.17
N THR A 221 6.19 -1.21 -9.09
CA THR A 221 4.83 -1.64 -9.47
C THR A 221 4.49 -2.94 -8.78
N LEU A 222 3.52 -2.90 -7.87
CA LEU A 222 2.99 -4.06 -7.17
C LEU A 222 1.72 -4.56 -7.87
N LYS A 223 1.76 -5.81 -8.35
CA LYS A 223 0.59 -6.50 -8.91
C LYS A 223 -0.01 -7.43 -7.87
N LEU A 224 -1.24 -7.13 -7.47
CA LEU A 224 -1.97 -7.81 -6.41
C LEU A 224 -3.19 -8.53 -6.97
N GLN A 225 -3.55 -9.67 -6.38
CA GLN A 225 -4.78 -10.40 -6.67
C GLN A 225 -5.54 -10.68 -5.38
N ARG A 226 -6.84 -10.40 -5.37
CA ARG A 226 -7.69 -10.65 -4.20
C ARG A 226 -7.92 -12.15 -3.98
N LYS A 227 -7.90 -12.58 -2.71
CA LYS A 227 -8.32 -13.92 -2.29
C LYS A 227 -9.85 -13.94 -2.15
N GLN A 228 -10.51 -14.36 -3.22
CA GLN A 228 -11.97 -14.29 -3.39
C GLN A 228 -12.82 -15.16 -2.43
N ALA A 229 -12.26 -16.17 -1.77
CA ALA A 229 -13.05 -17.19 -1.05
C ALA A 229 -13.97 -16.59 0.03
N TYR A 230 -13.47 -15.62 0.80
CA TYR A 230 -14.24 -14.92 1.83
C TYR A 230 -15.47 -14.22 1.23
N TYR A 231 -15.29 -13.52 0.11
CA TYR A 231 -16.36 -12.75 -0.53
C TYR A 231 -17.39 -13.65 -1.21
N ILE A 232 -16.97 -14.78 -1.78
CA ILE A 232 -17.90 -15.75 -2.38
C ILE A 232 -18.83 -16.33 -1.31
N VAL A 233 -18.28 -16.78 -0.18
CA VAL A 233 -19.08 -17.43 0.88
C VAL A 233 -19.97 -16.43 1.61
N ASN A 234 -19.52 -15.20 1.85
CA ASN A 234 -20.25 -14.24 2.68
C ASN A 234 -21.15 -13.28 1.90
N PHE A 235 -20.92 -13.06 0.60
CA PHE A 235 -21.73 -12.15 -0.22
C PHE A 235 -22.44 -12.86 -1.37
N VAL A 236 -21.71 -13.59 -2.21
CA VAL A 236 -22.29 -14.20 -3.41
C VAL A 236 -23.27 -15.33 -3.03
N PHE A 237 -22.87 -16.19 -2.10
CA PHE A 237 -23.69 -17.34 -1.68
C PHE A 237 -25.03 -16.92 -1.02
N PRO A 238 -25.10 -15.99 -0.04
CA PRO A 238 -26.37 -15.55 0.53
C PRO A 238 -27.32 -14.92 -0.49
N VAL A 239 -26.82 -14.07 -1.40
CA VAL A 239 -27.66 -13.47 -2.47
C VAL A 239 -28.19 -14.54 -3.42
N GLY A 240 -27.38 -15.56 -3.73
CA GLY A 240 -27.82 -16.74 -4.48
C GLY A 240 -28.90 -17.55 -3.75
N CYS A 241 -28.81 -17.71 -2.43
CA CYS A 241 -29.85 -18.37 -1.64
C CYS A 241 -31.16 -17.56 -1.63
N ILE A 242 -31.08 -16.23 -1.49
CA ILE A 242 -32.26 -15.34 -1.53
C ILE A 242 -32.92 -15.41 -2.91
N SER A 243 -32.14 -15.38 -3.99
CA SER A 243 -32.68 -15.50 -5.35
C SER A 243 -33.35 -16.87 -5.58
N ALA A 244 -32.78 -17.96 -5.08
CA ALA A 244 -33.43 -19.27 -5.12
C ALA A 244 -34.72 -19.33 -4.29
N ALA A 245 -34.73 -18.74 -3.08
CA ALA A 245 -35.89 -18.67 -2.21
C ALA A 245 -37.05 -17.88 -2.84
N SER A 246 -36.75 -16.92 -3.73
CA SER A 246 -37.79 -16.16 -4.44
C SER A 246 -38.71 -17.02 -5.30
N ILE A 247 -38.24 -18.18 -5.79
CA ILE A 247 -39.04 -19.13 -6.57
C ILE A 247 -40.08 -19.80 -5.67
N LEU A 248 -39.73 -20.07 -4.40
CA LEU A 248 -40.63 -20.70 -3.43
C LEU A 248 -41.86 -19.84 -3.13
N VAL A 249 -41.77 -18.52 -3.28
CA VAL A 249 -42.91 -17.59 -3.11
C VAL A 249 -44.09 -17.99 -4.01
N PHE A 250 -43.82 -18.48 -5.23
CA PHE A 250 -44.88 -18.90 -6.15
C PHE A 250 -45.53 -20.23 -5.76
N VAL A 251 -44.80 -21.10 -5.06
CA VAL A 251 -45.28 -22.41 -4.58
C VAL A 251 -46.20 -22.26 -3.36
N VAL A 252 -45.99 -21.22 -2.53
CA VAL A 252 -46.83 -20.98 -1.34
C VAL A 252 -48.27 -20.64 -1.75
N PRO A 253 -49.28 -21.39 -1.24
CA PRO A 253 -50.68 -21.15 -1.54
C PRO A 253 -51.15 -19.82 -0.93
N ALA A 254 -52.09 -19.15 -1.62
CA ALA A 254 -52.62 -17.85 -1.19
C ALA A 254 -53.42 -17.93 0.12
N GLU A 255 -53.92 -19.12 0.49
CA GLU A 255 -54.67 -19.37 1.73
C GLU A 255 -53.85 -19.14 3.00
N SER A 256 -52.53 -19.32 2.92
CA SER A 256 -51.63 -19.19 4.07
C SER A 256 -51.52 -17.75 4.61
N GLY A 257 -51.80 -16.74 3.77
CA GLY A 257 -51.58 -15.33 4.13
C GLY A 257 -50.11 -14.89 4.15
N GLU A 258 -49.17 -15.82 4.36
CA GLU A 258 -47.73 -15.54 4.46
C GLU A 258 -47.01 -15.28 3.13
N LYS A 259 -47.68 -15.48 1.98
CA LYS A 259 -47.08 -15.33 0.64
C LYS A 259 -46.47 -13.93 0.42
N VAL A 260 -47.22 -12.88 0.74
CA VAL A 260 -46.77 -11.48 0.57
C VAL A 260 -45.71 -11.13 1.60
N SER A 261 -45.87 -11.59 2.84
CA SER A 261 -44.91 -11.41 3.93
C SER A 261 -43.52 -11.99 3.57
N LEU A 262 -43.48 -13.22 3.05
CA LEU A 262 -42.27 -13.87 2.57
C LEU A 262 -41.61 -13.08 1.41
N SER A 263 -42.41 -12.59 0.45
CA SER A 263 -41.88 -11.83 -0.68
C SER A 263 -41.24 -10.49 -0.24
N VAL A 264 -41.88 -9.77 0.68
CA VAL A 264 -41.39 -8.49 1.22
C VAL A 264 -40.13 -8.69 2.07
N THR A 265 -40.07 -9.75 2.88
CA THR A 265 -38.89 -10.06 3.70
C THR A 265 -37.66 -10.41 2.84
N LEU A 266 -37.83 -11.15 1.74
CA LEU A 266 -36.76 -11.41 0.77
C LEU A 266 -36.27 -10.13 0.08
N LEU A 267 -37.18 -9.23 -0.30
CA LEU A 267 -36.84 -7.93 -0.90
C LEU A 267 -36.04 -7.04 0.07
N LEU A 268 -36.47 -6.96 1.33
CA LEU A 268 -35.78 -6.21 2.36
C LEU A 268 -34.38 -6.81 2.61
N SER A 269 -34.29 -8.13 2.77
CA SER A 269 -33.01 -8.82 2.97
C SER A 269 -32.02 -8.56 1.83
N SER A 270 -32.46 -8.67 0.57
CA SER A 270 -31.62 -8.37 -0.59
C SER A 270 -31.15 -6.91 -0.62
N THR A 271 -32.00 -5.98 -0.18
CA THR A 271 -31.66 -4.55 -0.14
C THR A 271 -30.62 -4.25 0.94
N VAL A 272 -30.74 -4.88 2.12
CA VAL A 272 -29.73 -4.80 3.19
C VAL A 272 -28.38 -5.34 2.71
N PHE A 273 -28.35 -6.50 2.02
CA PHE A 273 -27.11 -7.02 1.46
C PHE A 273 -26.48 -6.09 0.41
N LEU A 274 -27.29 -5.45 -0.45
CA LEU A 274 -26.79 -4.46 -1.39
C LEU A 274 -26.16 -3.26 -0.66
N LEU A 275 -26.80 -2.74 0.39
CA LEU A 275 -26.24 -1.63 1.18
C LEU A 275 -24.87 -1.98 1.76
N VAL A 276 -24.72 -3.19 2.31
CA VAL A 276 -23.42 -3.66 2.83
C VAL A 276 -22.37 -3.74 1.71
N ILE A 277 -22.74 -4.20 0.51
CA ILE A 277 -21.81 -4.26 -0.63
C ILE A 277 -21.40 -2.84 -1.06
N VAL A 278 -22.35 -1.91 -1.14
CA VAL A 278 -22.09 -0.51 -1.51
C VAL A 278 -21.17 0.17 -0.50
N ASP A 279 -21.32 -0.09 0.80
CA ASP A 279 -20.46 0.48 1.84
C ASP A 279 -18.99 0.02 1.76
N MET A 280 -18.74 -1.16 1.20
CA MET A 280 -17.41 -1.75 1.04
C MET A 280 -16.69 -1.29 -0.23
N LEU A 281 -17.43 -0.71 -1.18
CA LEU A 281 -16.92 -0.30 -2.47
C LEU A 281 -16.66 1.22 -2.49
N PRO A 282 -15.66 1.68 -3.24
CA PRO A 282 -15.43 3.10 -3.47
C PRO A 282 -16.55 3.72 -4.29
N ILE A 283 -16.76 5.02 -4.07
CA ILE A 283 -17.65 5.84 -4.88
C ILE A 283 -16.89 6.18 -6.18
N GLN A 284 -17.04 5.36 -7.21
CA GLN A 284 -16.47 5.60 -8.53
C GLN A 284 -17.50 5.34 -9.62
N SER A 285 -17.57 6.20 -10.63
CA SER A 285 -18.44 6.00 -11.80
C SER A 285 -17.73 5.36 -13.00
N GLU A 286 -16.39 5.30 -12.99
CA GLU A 286 -15.62 4.83 -14.16
C GLU A 286 -15.49 3.31 -14.24
N SER A 287 -15.54 2.61 -13.10
CA SER A 287 -15.48 1.14 -13.06
C SER A 287 -16.48 0.58 -12.05
N GLU A 288 -17.72 0.41 -12.51
CA GLU A 288 -18.78 -0.17 -11.68
C GLU A 288 -18.61 -1.71 -11.57
N PRO A 289 -18.68 -2.28 -10.36
CA PRO A 289 -18.53 -3.72 -10.16
C PRO A 289 -19.71 -4.50 -10.73
N GLN A 290 -19.43 -5.59 -11.45
CA GLN A 290 -20.44 -6.50 -12.02
C GLN A 290 -21.37 -7.09 -10.95
N LEU A 291 -20.85 -7.32 -9.74
CA LEU A 291 -21.64 -7.80 -8.60
C LEU A 291 -22.76 -6.82 -8.22
N GLY A 292 -22.52 -5.51 -8.32
CA GLY A 292 -23.54 -4.48 -8.05
C GLY A 292 -24.71 -4.59 -9.03
N TRP A 293 -24.40 -4.72 -10.32
CA TRP A 293 -25.42 -4.95 -11.37
C TRP A 293 -26.23 -6.22 -11.12
N PHE A 294 -25.57 -7.32 -10.73
CA PHE A 294 -26.25 -8.56 -10.37
C PHE A 294 -27.24 -8.36 -9.21
N CYS A 295 -26.83 -7.70 -8.13
CA CYS A 295 -27.70 -7.39 -7.00
C CYS A 295 -28.89 -6.49 -7.39
N CYS A 296 -28.67 -5.47 -8.23
CA CYS A 296 -29.74 -4.61 -8.74
C CYS A 296 -30.78 -5.41 -9.56
N LEU A 297 -30.32 -6.34 -10.42
CA LEU A 297 -31.20 -7.22 -11.19
C LEU A 297 -32.01 -8.15 -10.28
N VAL A 298 -31.39 -8.69 -9.22
CA VAL A 298 -32.08 -9.52 -8.23
C VAL A 298 -33.18 -8.72 -7.51
N ILE A 299 -32.90 -7.48 -7.10
CA ILE A 299 -33.90 -6.60 -6.46
C ILE A 299 -35.05 -6.31 -7.41
N LEU A 300 -34.77 -6.00 -8.68
CA LEU A 300 -35.80 -5.78 -9.69
C LEU A 300 -36.69 -7.03 -9.87
N PHE A 301 -36.07 -8.21 -9.96
CA PHE A 301 -36.79 -9.47 -10.07
C PHE A 301 -37.67 -9.75 -8.84
N LEU A 302 -37.15 -9.52 -7.64
CA LEU A 302 -37.90 -9.63 -6.38
C LEU A 302 -39.08 -8.65 -6.31
N ALA A 303 -38.89 -7.42 -6.80
CA ALA A 303 -39.96 -6.42 -6.86
C ALA A 303 -41.10 -6.86 -7.79
N ILE A 304 -40.77 -7.37 -8.98
CA ILE A 304 -41.75 -7.93 -9.92
C ILE A 304 -42.45 -9.16 -9.31
N SER A 305 -41.70 -10.06 -8.67
CA SER A 305 -42.26 -11.23 -7.98
C SER A 305 -43.23 -10.85 -6.86
N THR A 306 -42.93 -9.79 -6.11
CA THR A 306 -43.79 -9.25 -5.05
C THR A 306 -45.09 -8.68 -5.63
N ALA A 307 -45.01 -7.91 -6.72
CA ALA A 307 -46.18 -7.38 -7.41
C ALA A 307 -47.06 -8.51 -7.97
N GLY A 308 -46.46 -9.53 -8.59
CA GLY A 308 -47.17 -10.70 -9.09
C GLY A 308 -47.87 -11.49 -7.97
N SER A 309 -47.19 -11.67 -6.83
CA SER A 309 -47.77 -12.34 -5.66
C SER A 309 -48.97 -11.58 -5.09
N ALA A 310 -48.91 -10.25 -5.03
CA ALA A 310 -50.03 -9.42 -4.60
C ALA A 310 -51.23 -9.54 -5.56
N LEU A 311 -50.99 -9.57 -6.87
CA LEU A 311 -52.04 -9.79 -7.88
C LEU A 311 -52.70 -11.17 -7.74
N ILE A 312 -51.91 -12.23 -7.53
CA ILE A 312 -52.42 -13.59 -7.31
C ILE A 312 -53.35 -13.62 -6.09
N VAL A 313 -52.93 -13.02 -4.98
CA VAL A 313 -53.74 -12.94 -3.75
C VAL A 313 -55.01 -12.13 -3.99
N GLN A 314 -54.95 -11.02 -4.75
CA GLN A 314 -56.13 -10.22 -5.09
C GLN A 314 -57.13 -11.01 -5.95
N CYS A 315 -56.67 -11.75 -6.96
CA CYS A 315 -57.50 -12.60 -7.80
C CYS A 315 -58.16 -13.72 -6.98
N TYR A 316 -57.40 -14.35 -6.07
CA TYR A 316 -57.91 -15.38 -5.16
C TYR A 316 -59.08 -14.88 -4.31
N TYR A 317 -58.92 -13.73 -3.63
CA TYR A 317 -59.99 -13.15 -2.81
C TYR A 317 -61.16 -12.59 -3.63
N LYS A 318 -60.94 -12.10 -4.86
CA LYS A 318 -62.04 -11.72 -5.77
C LYS A 318 -62.91 -12.92 -6.14
N GLY A 319 -62.28 -14.08 -6.40
CA GLY A 319 -62.97 -15.35 -6.65
C GLY A 319 -63.82 -15.78 -5.46
N GLN A 320 -63.25 -15.75 -4.24
CA GLN A 320 -64.00 -16.08 -3.01
C GLN A 320 -65.19 -15.15 -2.74
N ARG A 321 -65.08 -13.86 -3.10
CA ARG A 321 -66.18 -12.87 -2.96
C ARG A 321 -67.26 -12.97 -4.04
N GLY A 322 -67.20 -13.97 -4.93
CA GLY A 322 -68.24 -14.22 -5.95
C GLY A 322 -68.24 -13.21 -7.10
N HIS A 323 -67.12 -12.55 -7.39
CA HIS A 323 -67.02 -11.72 -8.60
C HIS A 323 -67.10 -12.61 -9.86
N LYS A 324 -67.92 -12.19 -10.84
CA LYS A 324 -68.06 -12.92 -12.10
C LYS A 324 -66.72 -12.97 -12.84
N MET A 325 -66.34 -14.18 -13.26
CA MET A 325 -65.16 -14.41 -14.08
C MET A 325 -65.36 -13.76 -15.46
N PRO A 326 -64.38 -12.99 -15.97
CA PRO A 326 -64.47 -12.44 -17.31
C PRO A 326 -64.52 -13.56 -18.35
N LEU A 327 -65.33 -13.39 -19.40
CA LEU A 327 -65.59 -14.39 -20.44
C LEU A 327 -64.37 -14.82 -21.29
N TRP A 328 -63.26 -14.10 -21.21
CA TRP A 328 -62.03 -14.36 -21.96
C TRP A 328 -60.97 -15.14 -21.15
N LEU A 329 -61.24 -15.40 -19.87
CA LEU A 329 -60.39 -16.20 -18.97
C LEU A 329 -60.98 -17.60 -18.83
#